data_AF-A0A832IEV4-F1
#
_entry.id   AF-A0A832IEV4-F1
#
_cell.length_a   1.000
_cell.length_b   1.000
_cell.length_c   1.000
_cell.angle_alpha   90.00
_cell.angle_beta   90.00
_cell.angle_gamma   90.00
#
_symmetry.space_group_name_H-M   'P 1'
#
loop_
_entity.id
_entity.type
_entity.pdbx_description
1 polymer ?
#
loop_
_entity_poly.entity_id
_entity_poly.type
_entity_poly.pdbx_seq_one_letter_code
_entity_poly.pdbx_strand_id
1 'polypeptide(L)'
;MQRKKTYIEENLNLKMKLNYGLVLLIILMISCQSEKKETVIPEKKISVQEEKPKISEPKDTIVTNDKYFNSAYNEIWQMLKGGQPLDFKRAVFLTEWAYKEGKINYSDFSREISEITQKLRQFIQQKGVSQYKTAGNFALYEFFTRPNWINGNMPFVYDFEDFTGKQDWEQTFVTKLMNTHKGQCRSLPYLYKILAEEMNTEAYLAVAPNHFYIKHLDEKGKWVNIELTNGNFSSDAWMISSTGMSAEAIQNGIYMEALDLQQSVAYCLTELSQGYEKKYGYDDFVVLCCNTTLEYFPKSIHTMMFKHNALMTIGKKELRALNGRKPTPEMEQRFAEFKRNEALIESLGYREMSAGKYEQWLKTVEAEKQKRLANQSITSSK
;
A
#
# COMPACT_ATOMS: atom_id res chain seq x y z
N MET A 1 -17.55 53.55 13.99
CA MET A 1 -16.28 52.93 13.54
C MET A 1 -16.11 51.60 14.29
N GLN A 2 -16.76 50.52 13.84
CA GLN A 2 -16.95 49.29 14.63
C GLN A 2 -17.24 48.10 13.69
N ARG A 3 -17.11 46.86 14.19
CA ARG A 3 -17.16 45.57 13.45
C ARG A 3 -15.94 45.27 12.54
N LYS A 4 -14.88 44.66 13.11
CA LYS A 4 -13.99 43.72 12.39
C LYS A 4 -13.13 42.81 13.32
N LYS A 5 -13.73 42.33 14.42
CA LYS A 5 -13.13 41.36 15.37
C LYS A 5 -14.20 40.39 15.93
N THR A 6 -14.77 39.55 15.06
CA THR A 6 -15.55 38.33 15.41
C THR A 6 -15.80 37.53 14.14
N TYR A 7 -15.04 36.44 13.95
CA TYR A 7 -15.30 35.38 12.94
C TYR A 7 -14.33 34.19 13.09
N ILE A 8 -13.10 34.48 13.53
CA ILE A 8 -12.02 33.48 13.67
C ILE A 8 -12.18 32.67 14.97
N GLU A 9 -12.57 33.30 16.07
CA GLU A 9 -12.65 32.68 17.40
C GLU A 9 -13.81 31.68 17.56
N GLU A 10 -14.95 31.94 16.92
CA GLU A 10 -16.13 31.06 16.96
C GLU A 10 -15.88 29.74 16.20
N ASN A 11 -15.11 29.80 15.10
CA ASN A 11 -14.78 28.63 14.28
C ASN A 11 -13.75 27.67 14.92
N LEU A 12 -12.94 28.13 15.89
CA LEU A 12 -12.03 27.25 16.64
C LEU A 12 -12.78 26.42 17.68
N ASN A 13 -13.68 27.05 18.45
CA ASN A 13 -14.36 26.38 19.56
C ASN A 13 -15.32 25.27 19.11
N LEU A 14 -15.90 25.36 17.90
CA LEU A 14 -16.87 24.37 17.43
C LEU A 14 -16.23 23.01 17.07
N LYS A 15 -14.95 22.98 16.66
CA LYS A 15 -14.22 21.73 16.37
C LYS A 15 -13.64 21.04 17.60
N MET A 16 -13.69 21.67 18.78
CA MET A 16 -13.00 21.20 19.99
C MET A 16 -13.85 20.28 20.90
N LYS A 17 -15.07 19.89 20.46
CA LYS A 17 -16.03 19.12 21.28
C LYS A 17 -16.27 17.66 20.86
N LEU A 18 -15.57 17.14 19.85
CA LEU A 18 -15.89 15.83 19.25
C LEU A 18 -14.94 14.65 19.61
N ASN A 19 -13.95 14.84 20.49
CA ASN A 19 -12.99 13.80 20.89
C ASN A 19 -12.85 13.67 22.41
N TYR A 20 -13.78 12.95 23.05
CA TYR A 20 -13.64 12.40 24.41
C TYR A 20 -14.42 11.08 24.47
N GLY A 21 -13.75 9.93 24.64
CA GLY A 21 -14.48 8.66 24.50
C GLY A 21 -13.77 7.31 24.66
N LEU A 22 -12.56 7.19 25.23
CA LEU A 22 -12.16 5.94 25.92
C LEU A 22 -10.92 6.15 26.80
N VAL A 23 -10.93 5.60 28.02
CA VAL A 23 -9.84 5.68 29.03
C VAL A 23 -9.86 4.42 29.91
N LEU A 24 -8.67 3.87 30.21
CA LEU A 24 -8.37 2.79 31.18
C LEU A 24 -8.97 1.39 30.94
N LEU A 25 -8.09 0.39 30.81
CA LEU A 25 -7.71 -0.44 31.97
C LEU A 25 -6.25 -0.94 31.81
N ILE A 26 -5.66 -1.55 32.84
CA ILE A 26 -4.19 -1.71 32.97
C ILE A 26 -3.80 -2.84 33.96
N ILE A 27 -2.61 -3.48 33.77
CA ILE A 27 -1.85 -4.28 34.79
C ILE A 27 -2.45 -5.67 35.19
N LEU A 28 -1.74 -6.77 35.54
CA LEU A 28 -0.30 -7.10 35.77
C LEU A 28 0.04 -8.58 35.37
N MET A 29 1.26 -9.06 35.69
CA MET A 29 1.86 -10.41 35.47
C MET A 29 1.43 -11.44 36.56
N ILE A 30 1.89 -12.70 36.73
CA ILE A 30 3.17 -13.47 36.51
C ILE A 30 2.86 -15.01 36.52
N SER A 31 3.73 -16.06 36.47
CA SER A 31 5.20 -16.32 36.40
C SER A 31 5.55 -17.80 36.08
N CYS A 32 6.76 -18.05 35.51
CA CYS A 32 7.70 -19.20 35.71
C CYS A 32 7.34 -20.71 35.54
N GLN A 33 8.15 -21.39 34.69
CA GLN A 33 8.95 -22.64 34.92
C GLN A 33 8.25 -24.00 35.24
N SER A 34 8.77 -25.20 34.90
CA SER A 34 9.94 -25.64 34.07
C SER A 34 9.98 -27.18 33.84
N GLU A 35 10.51 -27.63 32.69
CA GLU A 35 11.10 -28.98 32.41
C GLU A 35 10.16 -30.23 32.49
N LYS A 36 10.43 -31.41 31.85
CA LYS A 36 11.68 -32.05 31.37
C LYS A 36 11.44 -33.10 30.24
N LYS A 37 12.49 -33.35 29.43
CA LYS A 37 12.97 -34.61 28.74
C LYS A 37 12.07 -35.87 28.64
N GLU A 38 12.19 -36.80 27.67
CA GLU A 38 13.07 -37.03 26.49
C GLU A 38 12.39 -38.03 25.50
N THR A 39 12.74 -38.13 24.21
CA THR A 39 13.75 -39.09 23.69
C THR A 39 14.01 -38.92 22.17
N VAL A 40 15.13 -39.47 21.67
CA VAL A 40 15.66 -39.45 20.28
C VAL A 40 15.37 -40.83 19.61
N ILE A 41 15.48 -41.16 18.30
CA ILE A 41 16.63 -41.44 17.39
C ILE A 41 16.07 -41.85 15.98
N PRO A 42 16.83 -41.90 14.86
CA PRO A 42 18.12 -41.28 14.49
C PRO A 42 18.12 -40.49 13.14
N GLU A 43 19.30 -39.97 12.81
CA GLU A 43 19.75 -39.21 11.63
C GLU A 43 19.22 -39.54 10.21
N LYS A 44 19.20 -38.51 9.35
CA LYS A 44 20.02 -38.52 8.12
C LYS A 44 20.62 -37.14 7.84
N LYS A 45 21.95 -37.05 7.73
CA LYS A 45 22.67 -35.78 7.51
C LYS A 45 22.50 -35.30 6.06
N ILE A 46 21.99 -34.08 5.89
CA ILE A 46 22.25 -33.22 4.73
C ILE A 46 22.80 -31.92 5.30
N SER A 47 24.05 -31.58 4.97
CA SER A 47 24.72 -30.38 5.46
C SER A 47 24.28 -29.15 4.66
N VAL A 48 23.07 -28.67 4.91
CA VAL A 48 22.70 -27.30 4.56
C VAL A 48 23.52 -26.38 5.46
N GLN A 49 24.45 -25.63 4.88
CA GLN A 49 25.07 -24.52 5.58
C GLN A 49 24.01 -23.42 5.74
N GLU A 50 23.69 -23.06 6.98
CA GLU A 50 22.91 -21.86 7.26
C GLU A 50 23.77 -20.61 6.96
N GLU A 51 23.93 -20.27 5.68
CA GLU A 51 24.17 -18.88 5.31
C GLU A 51 22.92 -18.08 5.67
N LYS A 52 22.88 -17.64 6.94
CA LYS A 52 22.15 -16.43 7.33
C LYS A 52 22.44 -15.38 6.26
N PRO A 53 21.43 -14.74 5.66
CA PRO A 53 21.66 -13.82 4.55
C PRO A 53 22.66 -12.76 4.99
N LYS A 54 23.83 -12.74 4.33
CA LYS A 54 24.81 -11.68 4.48
C LYS A 54 24.19 -10.41 3.93
N ILE A 55 23.53 -9.67 4.82
CA ILE A 55 23.15 -8.28 4.58
C ILE A 55 24.45 -7.56 4.22
N SER A 56 24.60 -7.21 2.94
CA SER A 56 25.65 -6.31 2.50
C SER A 56 25.42 -4.98 3.20
N GLU A 57 26.21 -4.68 4.22
CA GLU A 57 26.00 -3.51 5.10
C GLU A 57 25.74 -2.25 4.26
N PRO A 58 24.53 -1.67 4.31
CA PRO A 58 24.36 -0.29 3.89
C PRO A 58 25.28 0.53 4.79
N LYS A 59 26.03 1.50 4.22
CA LYS A 59 26.67 2.51 5.06
C LYS A 59 25.57 3.34 5.70
N ASP A 60 25.23 2.99 6.95
CA ASP A 60 24.02 3.43 7.65
C ASP A 60 23.91 4.95 7.69
N THR A 61 23.12 5.49 6.76
CA THR A 61 22.63 6.85 6.87
C THR A 61 21.41 6.77 7.77
N ILE A 62 21.56 7.24 9.01
CA ILE A 62 20.45 7.33 9.98
C ILE A 62 19.55 8.48 9.53
N VAL A 63 18.44 8.13 8.89
CA VAL A 63 17.41 9.05 8.38
C VAL A 63 16.17 9.11 9.27
N THR A 64 16.01 8.13 10.17
CA THR A 64 15.04 8.17 11.28
C THR A 64 15.56 7.37 12.47
N ASN A 65 15.06 7.69 13.67
CA ASN A 65 15.43 7.03 14.91
C ASN A 65 14.80 5.63 15.07
N ASP A 66 13.74 5.30 14.31
CA ASP A 66 13.26 3.91 14.28
C ASP A 66 14.13 3.06 13.34
N LYS A 67 14.88 2.13 13.94
CA LYS A 67 15.81 1.25 13.22
C LYS A 67 15.15 0.44 12.09
N TYR A 68 13.88 0.03 12.22
CA TYR A 68 13.24 -0.82 11.23
C TYR A 68 12.80 -0.01 10.00
N PHE A 69 12.21 1.17 10.22
CA PHE A 69 11.94 2.12 9.14
C PHE A 69 13.24 2.62 8.48
N ASN A 70 14.30 2.84 9.26
CA ASN A 70 15.62 3.20 8.74
C ASN A 70 16.23 2.10 7.85
N SER A 71 16.19 0.83 8.29
CA SER A 71 16.68 -0.30 7.48
C SER A 71 15.84 -0.51 6.23
N ALA A 72 14.50 -0.47 6.33
CA ALA A 72 13.61 -0.62 5.17
C ALA A 72 13.78 0.50 4.13
N TYR A 73 13.92 1.75 4.58
CA TYR A 73 14.23 2.88 3.70
C TYR A 73 15.57 2.65 2.99
N ASN A 74 16.63 2.33 3.75
CA ASN A 74 17.97 2.16 3.18
C ASN A 74 18.05 0.99 2.20
N GLU A 75 17.39 -0.15 2.47
CA GLU A 75 17.39 -1.29 1.54
C GLU A 75 16.62 -0.97 0.25
N ILE A 76 15.41 -0.40 0.33
CA ILE A 76 14.63 -0.01 -0.87
C ILE A 76 15.38 1.09 -1.66
N TRP A 77 16.01 2.05 -1.00
CA TRP A 77 16.83 3.08 -1.67
C TRP A 77 18.06 2.49 -2.38
N GLN A 78 18.67 1.42 -1.83
CA GLN A 78 19.76 0.71 -2.51
C GLN A 78 19.28 0.00 -3.78
N MET A 79 18.08 -0.57 -3.79
CA MET A 79 17.46 -1.10 -5.02
C MET A 79 17.26 0.00 -6.07
N LEU A 80 16.68 1.15 -5.68
CA LEU A 80 16.31 2.22 -6.61
C LEU A 80 17.49 2.84 -7.34
N LYS A 81 18.59 3.10 -6.63
CA LYS A 81 19.82 3.69 -7.21
C LYS A 81 20.74 2.67 -7.90
N GLY A 82 20.33 1.40 -8.02
CA GLY A 82 21.14 0.33 -8.61
C GLY A 82 22.29 -0.19 -7.74
N GLY A 83 22.25 0.04 -6.43
CA GLY A 83 23.17 -0.61 -5.47
C GLY A 83 22.78 -2.07 -5.17
N GLN A 84 21.53 -2.43 -5.41
CA GLN A 84 20.97 -3.79 -5.37
C GLN A 84 20.00 -3.99 -6.55
N PRO A 85 19.67 -5.22 -6.96
CA PRO A 85 18.60 -5.47 -7.93
C PRO A 85 17.24 -4.97 -7.41
N LEU A 86 16.36 -4.55 -8.32
CA LEU A 86 14.97 -4.21 -7.99
C LEU A 86 14.18 -5.48 -7.64
N ASP A 87 13.59 -5.53 -6.44
CA ASP A 87 12.70 -6.62 -6.00
C ASP A 87 11.45 -6.02 -5.34
N PHE A 88 10.31 -6.07 -6.06
CA PHE A 88 9.05 -5.54 -5.58
C PHE A 88 8.44 -6.36 -4.43
N LYS A 89 8.60 -7.69 -4.45
CA LYS A 89 8.15 -8.59 -3.37
C LYS A 89 8.87 -8.26 -2.07
N ARG A 90 10.19 -8.06 -2.13
CA ARG A 90 11.03 -7.64 -1.01
C ARG A 90 10.70 -6.22 -0.55
N ALA A 91 10.51 -5.27 -1.47
CA ALA A 91 10.14 -3.89 -1.14
C ALA A 91 8.79 -3.82 -0.40
N VAL A 92 7.76 -4.55 -0.87
CA VAL A 92 6.47 -4.66 -0.17
C VAL A 92 6.65 -5.26 1.23
N PHE A 93 7.34 -6.40 1.34
CA PHE A 93 7.64 -7.03 2.64
C PHE A 93 8.33 -6.06 3.62
N LEU A 94 9.29 -5.26 3.15
CA LEU A 94 10.01 -4.31 3.99
C LEU A 94 9.11 -3.22 4.59
N THR A 95 8.07 -2.77 3.87
CA THR A 95 7.09 -1.81 4.41
C THR A 95 6.29 -2.40 5.58
N GLU A 96 5.86 -3.66 5.43
CA GLU A 96 5.10 -4.38 6.46
C GLU A 96 6.00 -4.77 7.63
N TRP A 97 7.23 -5.22 7.36
CA TRP A 97 8.24 -5.58 8.35
C TRP A 97 8.66 -4.40 9.23
N ALA A 98 8.81 -3.20 8.64
CA ALA A 98 9.07 -1.98 9.40
C ALA A 98 7.91 -1.64 10.34
N TYR A 99 6.68 -1.64 9.82
CA TYR A 99 5.49 -1.38 10.64
C TYR A 99 5.28 -2.44 11.73
N LYS A 100 5.53 -3.72 11.46
CA LYS A 100 5.47 -4.82 12.43
C LYS A 100 6.68 -4.87 13.38
N GLU A 101 7.58 -3.89 13.40
CA GLU A 101 8.79 -3.85 14.26
C GLU A 101 9.65 -5.11 14.13
N GLY A 102 9.82 -5.58 12.90
CA GLY A 102 10.61 -6.77 12.57
C GLY A 102 9.98 -8.11 12.95
N LYS A 103 8.73 -8.16 13.41
CA LYS A 103 8.06 -9.37 13.93
C LYS A 103 7.57 -10.36 12.86
N ILE A 104 7.70 -10.04 11.57
CA ILE A 104 7.37 -10.96 10.46
C ILE A 104 8.65 -11.49 9.79
N ASN A 105 8.60 -12.72 9.29
CA ASN A 105 9.76 -13.42 8.74
C ASN A 105 9.70 -13.46 7.20
N TYR A 106 10.79 -13.07 6.54
CA TYR A 106 10.87 -13.05 5.07
C TYR A 106 10.85 -14.46 4.46
N SER A 107 11.45 -15.44 5.14
CA SER A 107 11.48 -16.83 4.66
C SER A 107 10.09 -17.47 4.70
N ASP A 108 9.27 -17.13 5.69
CA ASP A 108 7.88 -17.60 5.77
C ASP A 108 7.01 -16.91 4.71
N PHE A 109 7.11 -15.59 4.58
CA PHE A 109 6.42 -14.81 3.54
C PHE A 109 6.77 -15.28 2.12
N SER A 110 8.06 -15.47 1.81
CA SER A 110 8.48 -15.92 0.49
C SER A 110 8.18 -17.41 0.25
N ARG A 111 8.05 -18.24 1.31
CA ARG A 111 7.58 -19.63 1.18
C ARG A 111 6.10 -19.66 0.80
N GLU A 112 5.26 -18.90 1.49
CA GLU A 112 3.82 -18.80 1.20
C GLU A 112 3.56 -18.36 -0.25
N ILE A 113 4.25 -17.31 -0.70
CA ILE A 113 4.25 -16.85 -2.10
C ILE A 113 4.71 -17.96 -3.08
N SER A 114 5.74 -18.74 -2.72
CA SER A 114 6.24 -19.84 -3.54
C SER A 114 5.24 -21.00 -3.65
N GLU A 115 4.56 -21.34 -2.56
CA GLU A 115 3.53 -22.39 -2.53
C GLU A 115 2.30 -21.99 -3.36
N ILE A 116 1.86 -20.73 -3.28
CA ILE A 116 0.80 -20.18 -4.13
C ILE A 116 1.23 -20.23 -5.60
N THR A 117 2.45 -19.79 -5.91
CA THR A 117 3.04 -19.83 -7.26
C THR A 117 3.09 -21.26 -7.82
N GLN A 118 3.42 -22.25 -7.00
CA GLN A 118 3.42 -23.66 -7.41
C GLN A 118 2.00 -24.16 -7.75
N LYS A 119 1.00 -23.85 -6.91
CA LYS A 119 -0.42 -24.19 -7.15
C LYS A 119 -0.94 -23.56 -8.44
N LEU A 120 -0.59 -22.30 -8.71
CA LEU A 120 -0.95 -21.58 -9.94
C LEU A 120 -0.33 -22.22 -11.19
N ARG A 121 0.96 -22.57 -11.15
CA ARG A 121 1.64 -23.27 -12.26
C ARG A 121 1.03 -24.66 -12.52
N GLN A 122 0.66 -25.41 -11.47
CA GLN A 122 -0.05 -26.69 -11.61
C GLN A 122 -1.44 -26.52 -12.22
N PHE A 123 -2.19 -25.48 -11.83
CA PHE A 123 -3.51 -25.18 -12.39
C PHE A 123 -3.46 -24.86 -13.89
N ILE A 124 -2.45 -24.09 -14.33
CA ILE A 124 -2.21 -23.83 -15.77
C ILE A 124 -2.03 -25.13 -16.56
N GLN A 125 -1.22 -26.06 -16.04
CA GLN A 125 -0.96 -27.36 -16.65
C GLN A 125 -2.24 -28.22 -16.69
N GLN A 126 -2.97 -28.30 -15.58
CA GLN A 126 -4.26 -29.03 -15.50
C GLN A 126 -5.33 -28.48 -16.45
N LYS A 127 -5.32 -27.17 -16.73
CA LYS A 127 -6.26 -26.52 -17.65
C LYS A 127 -5.85 -26.62 -19.13
N GLY A 128 -4.63 -27.07 -19.44
CA GLY A 128 -4.15 -27.18 -20.82
C GLY A 128 -4.01 -25.83 -21.53
N VAL A 129 -3.60 -24.79 -20.79
CA VAL A 129 -3.51 -23.40 -21.28
C VAL A 129 -2.08 -22.85 -21.34
N SER A 130 -1.06 -23.64 -21.01
CA SER A 130 0.36 -23.26 -20.95
C SER A 130 0.94 -22.60 -22.22
N GLN A 131 0.28 -22.78 -23.36
CA GLN A 131 0.64 -22.22 -24.67
C GLN A 131 0.23 -20.76 -24.88
N TYR A 132 -0.65 -20.21 -24.03
CA TYR A 132 -1.12 -18.82 -24.10
C TYR A 132 -0.25 -17.92 -23.21
N LYS A 133 0.15 -16.74 -23.68
CA LYS A 133 1.00 -15.83 -22.87
C LYS A 133 0.24 -15.31 -21.63
N THR A 134 -1.09 -15.20 -21.71
CA THR A 134 -1.96 -14.83 -20.59
C THR A 134 -2.29 -15.98 -19.65
N ALA A 135 -1.70 -17.17 -19.79
CA ALA A 135 -1.98 -18.32 -18.91
C ALA A 135 -1.81 -17.99 -17.43
N GLY A 136 -0.77 -17.21 -17.08
CA GLY A 136 -0.56 -16.67 -15.73
C GLY A 136 -1.68 -15.73 -15.30
N ASN A 137 -2.00 -14.72 -16.11
CA ASN A 137 -3.06 -13.75 -15.81
C ASN A 137 -4.44 -14.41 -15.68
N PHE A 138 -4.73 -15.45 -16.45
CA PHE A 138 -5.91 -16.31 -16.30
C PHE A 138 -5.91 -17.07 -14.97
N ALA A 139 -4.82 -17.76 -14.64
CA ALA A 139 -4.72 -18.52 -13.38
C ALA A 139 -4.81 -17.61 -12.14
N LEU A 140 -4.19 -16.43 -12.20
CA LEU A 140 -4.30 -15.40 -11.18
C LEU A 140 -5.74 -14.86 -11.08
N TYR A 141 -6.39 -14.53 -12.21
CA TYR A 141 -7.79 -14.09 -12.20
C TYR A 141 -8.72 -15.12 -11.56
N GLU A 142 -8.57 -16.41 -11.90
CA GLU A 142 -9.33 -17.50 -11.27
C GLU A 142 -9.00 -17.64 -9.76
N PHE A 143 -7.73 -17.54 -9.37
CA PHE A 143 -7.27 -17.59 -7.97
C PHE A 143 -7.83 -16.43 -7.12
N PHE A 144 -7.89 -15.21 -7.66
CA PHE A 144 -8.47 -14.08 -6.95
C PHE A 144 -10.01 -14.12 -6.92
N THR A 145 -10.68 -14.46 -8.04
CA THR A 145 -12.12 -14.17 -8.22
C THR A 145 -13.07 -15.36 -8.09
N ARG A 146 -12.62 -16.63 -8.09
CA ARG A 146 -13.51 -17.80 -8.01
C ARG A 146 -13.14 -18.78 -6.89
N PRO A 147 -14.13 -19.43 -6.24
CA PRO A 147 -13.89 -20.63 -5.43
C PRO A 147 -13.17 -21.70 -6.25
N ASN A 148 -11.97 -22.11 -5.85
CA ASN A 148 -11.15 -23.09 -6.56
C ASN A 148 -10.16 -23.79 -5.60
N TRP A 149 -9.68 -25.00 -5.94
CA TRP A 149 -8.78 -25.75 -5.05
C TRP A 149 -7.48 -25.00 -4.72
N ILE A 150 -7.00 -24.17 -5.65
CA ILE A 150 -5.81 -23.31 -5.48
C ILE A 150 -5.95 -22.25 -4.37
N ASN A 151 -7.18 -21.83 -4.04
CA ASN A 151 -7.49 -20.88 -2.95
C ASN A 151 -8.35 -21.52 -1.84
N GLY A 152 -8.40 -22.85 -1.74
CA GLY A 152 -9.19 -23.55 -0.72
C GLY A 152 -10.71 -23.33 -0.85
N ASN A 153 -11.20 -23.07 -2.07
CA ASN A 153 -12.56 -22.61 -2.37
C ASN A 153 -12.96 -21.25 -1.76
N MET A 154 -11.99 -20.46 -1.28
CA MET A 154 -12.19 -19.12 -0.75
C MET A 154 -11.61 -18.07 -1.72
N PRO A 155 -12.41 -17.43 -2.59
CA PRO A 155 -11.93 -16.30 -3.40
C PRO A 155 -11.57 -15.10 -2.52
N PHE A 156 -10.71 -14.23 -3.04
CA PHE A 156 -10.28 -13.02 -2.36
C PHE A 156 -11.34 -11.93 -2.47
N VAL A 157 -11.55 -11.17 -1.39
CA VAL A 157 -12.60 -10.14 -1.31
C VAL A 157 -12.08 -8.81 -0.78
N TYR A 158 -12.71 -7.73 -1.25
CA TYR A 158 -12.51 -6.40 -0.69
C TYR A 158 -13.09 -6.30 0.72
N ASP A 159 -12.32 -5.69 1.63
CA ASP A 159 -12.65 -5.54 3.05
C ASP A 159 -13.16 -4.12 3.36
N PHE A 160 -14.47 -4.01 3.57
CA PHE A 160 -15.20 -2.76 3.80
C PHE A 160 -15.26 -2.31 5.27
N GLU A 161 -14.48 -2.91 6.18
CA GLU A 161 -14.56 -2.62 7.63
C GLU A 161 -13.67 -1.42 8.01
N ASP A 162 -12.42 -1.40 7.58
CA ASP A 162 -11.56 -0.20 7.53
C ASP A 162 -10.76 -0.19 6.22
N PHE A 163 -11.46 0.19 5.15
CA PHE A 163 -10.88 0.18 3.80
C PHE A 163 -9.80 1.24 3.57
N THR A 164 -9.69 2.21 4.49
CA THR A 164 -8.69 3.28 4.47
C THR A 164 -7.41 2.98 5.25
N GLY A 165 -7.38 1.90 6.05
CA GLY A 165 -6.31 1.65 7.02
C GLY A 165 -6.15 2.80 8.03
N LYS A 166 -7.27 3.41 8.44
CA LYS A 166 -7.29 4.60 9.30
C LYS A 166 -7.27 4.24 10.79
N GLN A 167 -7.86 3.10 11.16
CA GLN A 167 -7.87 2.54 12.51
C GLN A 167 -6.70 1.56 12.66
N ASP A 168 -6.46 0.73 11.65
CA ASP A 168 -5.33 -0.20 11.59
C ASP A 168 -4.70 -0.20 10.20
N TRP A 169 -3.40 0.11 10.11
CA TRP A 169 -2.66 0.11 8.85
C TRP A 169 -2.45 -1.29 8.28
N GLU A 170 -2.46 -2.33 9.13
CA GLU A 170 -2.31 -3.73 8.69
C GLU A 170 -3.47 -4.21 7.80
N GLN A 171 -4.60 -3.51 7.82
CA GLN A 171 -5.69 -3.67 6.87
C GLN A 171 -5.23 -3.56 5.41
N THR A 172 -4.15 -2.82 5.15
CA THR A 172 -3.60 -2.55 3.81
C THR A 172 -2.55 -3.57 3.35
N PHE A 173 -2.24 -4.59 4.15
CA PHE A 173 -1.08 -5.48 3.95
C PHE A 173 -1.37 -6.69 3.06
N VAL A 174 -0.32 -7.15 2.37
CA VAL A 174 -0.27 -8.42 1.63
C VAL A 174 -0.17 -9.60 2.59
N THR A 175 0.60 -9.51 3.69
CA THR A 175 0.60 -10.58 4.73
C THR A 175 -0.80 -10.85 5.28
N LYS A 176 -1.54 -9.80 5.66
CA LYS A 176 -2.94 -9.92 6.07
C LYS A 176 -3.81 -10.51 4.95
N LEU A 177 -3.65 -10.04 3.72
CA LEU A 177 -4.43 -10.51 2.58
C LEU A 177 -4.26 -12.02 2.35
N MET A 178 -3.03 -12.55 2.37
CA MET A 178 -2.79 -13.99 2.22
C MET A 178 -3.39 -14.80 3.38
N ASN A 179 -3.24 -14.33 4.62
CA ASN A 179 -3.74 -15.03 5.80
C ASN A 179 -5.27 -15.01 5.97
N THR A 180 -5.98 -14.07 5.32
CA THR A 180 -7.43 -13.84 5.57
C THR A 180 -8.31 -13.84 4.32
N HIS A 181 -7.70 -13.80 3.13
CA HIS A 181 -8.34 -13.55 1.83
C HIS A 181 -9.17 -12.24 1.79
N LYS A 182 -8.95 -11.33 2.75
CA LYS A 182 -9.60 -10.02 2.89
C LYS A 182 -8.57 -8.89 2.76
N GLY A 183 -8.78 -7.95 1.83
CA GLY A 183 -7.88 -6.79 1.70
C GLY A 183 -8.42 -5.66 0.84
N GLN A 184 -7.52 -4.81 0.34
CA GLN A 184 -7.85 -3.48 -0.18
C GLN A 184 -7.46 -3.29 -1.64
N CYS A 185 -7.88 -2.16 -2.21
CA CYS A 185 -7.46 -1.68 -3.53
C CYS A 185 -5.93 -1.62 -3.71
N ARG A 186 -5.17 -1.57 -2.60
CA ARG A 186 -3.71 -1.65 -2.55
C ARG A 186 -3.21 -3.11 -2.51
N SER A 187 -3.55 -3.86 -1.47
CA SER A 187 -2.99 -5.22 -1.26
C SER A 187 -3.43 -6.23 -2.32
N LEU A 188 -4.64 -6.12 -2.86
CA LEU A 188 -5.14 -7.04 -3.89
C LEU A 188 -4.27 -6.98 -5.18
N PRO A 189 -4.07 -5.81 -5.84
CA PRO A 189 -3.09 -5.68 -6.92
C PRO A 189 -1.65 -6.03 -6.53
N TYR A 190 -1.21 -5.73 -5.30
CA TYR A 190 0.18 -6.01 -4.90
C TYR A 190 0.46 -7.51 -4.88
N LEU A 191 -0.42 -8.30 -4.25
CA LEU A 191 -0.29 -9.76 -4.27
C LEU A 191 -0.40 -10.32 -5.70
N TYR A 192 -1.28 -9.76 -6.55
CA TYR A 192 -1.39 -10.16 -7.95
C TYR A 192 -0.08 -9.92 -8.71
N LYS A 193 0.52 -8.73 -8.60
CA LYS A 193 1.79 -8.39 -9.26
C LYS A 193 2.94 -9.26 -8.74
N ILE A 194 3.06 -9.46 -7.43
CA ILE A 194 4.09 -10.34 -6.83
C ILE A 194 3.98 -11.75 -7.40
N LEU A 195 2.78 -12.33 -7.42
CA LEU A 195 2.56 -13.68 -7.96
C LEU A 195 2.79 -13.74 -9.49
N ALA A 196 2.47 -12.68 -10.23
CA ALA A 196 2.77 -12.60 -11.66
C ALA A 196 4.27 -12.58 -11.94
N GLU A 197 5.06 -11.81 -11.18
CA GLU A 197 6.52 -11.77 -11.30
C GLU A 197 7.15 -13.13 -10.94
N GLU A 198 6.71 -13.77 -9.85
CA GLU A 198 7.11 -15.13 -9.47
C GLU A 198 6.66 -16.21 -10.49
N MET A 199 5.66 -15.91 -11.32
CA MET A 199 5.23 -16.75 -12.44
C MET A 199 5.88 -16.39 -13.79
N ASN A 200 6.76 -15.36 -13.83
CA ASN A 200 7.29 -14.77 -15.07
C ASN A 200 6.15 -14.43 -16.06
N THR A 201 5.13 -13.74 -15.57
CA THR A 201 3.92 -13.32 -16.30
C THR A 201 3.85 -11.79 -16.29
N GLU A 202 3.55 -11.18 -17.45
CA GLU A 202 3.35 -9.73 -17.56
C GLU A 202 2.10 -9.28 -16.81
N ALA A 203 2.27 -8.60 -15.67
CA ALA A 203 1.23 -7.84 -14.99
C ALA A 203 1.83 -6.60 -14.32
N TYR A 204 1.18 -5.46 -14.47
CA TYR A 204 1.63 -4.16 -14.01
C TYR A 204 0.61 -3.56 -13.04
N LEU A 205 1.08 -2.81 -12.06
CA LEU A 205 0.21 -1.90 -11.32
C LEU A 205 -0.19 -0.74 -12.23
N ALA A 206 -1.39 -0.23 -12.05
CA ALA A 206 -1.83 1.03 -12.65
C ALA A 206 -2.57 1.89 -11.63
N VAL A 207 -2.41 3.21 -11.76
CA VAL A 207 -2.89 4.19 -10.78
C VAL A 207 -4.20 4.81 -11.26
N ALA A 208 -5.15 4.92 -10.35
CA ALA A 208 -6.36 5.71 -10.44
C ALA A 208 -6.46 6.64 -9.21
N PRO A 209 -7.37 7.64 -9.18
CA PRO A 209 -7.59 8.48 -8.00
C PRO A 209 -7.77 7.67 -6.70
N ASN A 210 -6.75 7.73 -5.83
CA ASN A 210 -6.67 7.00 -4.55
C ASN A 210 -6.81 5.46 -4.66
N HIS A 211 -6.45 4.86 -5.79
CA HIS A 211 -6.77 3.46 -6.09
C HIS A 211 -5.74 2.79 -7.01
N PHE A 212 -5.46 1.50 -6.78
CA PHE A 212 -4.65 0.67 -7.65
C PHE A 212 -5.47 -0.44 -8.31
N TYR A 213 -5.08 -0.80 -9.52
CA TYR A 213 -5.63 -1.93 -10.27
C TYR A 213 -4.52 -2.60 -11.09
N ILE A 214 -4.83 -3.73 -11.73
CA ILE A 214 -3.86 -4.46 -12.57
C ILE A 214 -4.09 -4.16 -14.05
N LYS A 215 -2.99 -4.01 -14.80
CA LYS A 215 -2.98 -4.01 -16.27
C LYS A 215 -2.10 -5.13 -16.79
N HIS A 216 -2.53 -5.78 -17.88
CA HIS A 216 -1.69 -6.67 -18.67
C HIS A 216 -2.06 -6.58 -20.15
N LEU A 217 -1.26 -7.18 -21.02
CA LEU A 217 -1.58 -7.35 -22.44
C LEU A 217 -2.38 -8.63 -22.66
N ASP A 218 -3.42 -8.60 -23.50
CA ASP A 218 -4.05 -9.80 -24.05
C ASP A 218 -3.13 -10.48 -25.08
N GLU A 219 -3.49 -11.69 -25.53
CA GLU A 219 -2.74 -12.43 -26.56
C GLU A 219 -2.39 -11.57 -27.79
N LYS A 220 -3.29 -10.65 -28.18
CA LYS A 220 -3.17 -9.77 -29.36
C LYS A 220 -2.36 -8.49 -29.11
N GLY A 221 -1.89 -8.27 -27.87
CA GLY A 221 -1.12 -7.08 -27.49
C GLY A 221 -1.97 -5.87 -27.13
N LYS A 222 -3.26 -6.05 -26.82
CA LYS A 222 -4.14 -4.99 -26.33
C LYS A 222 -4.12 -4.94 -24.81
N TRP A 223 -4.09 -3.74 -24.23
CA TRP A 223 -4.28 -3.56 -22.79
C TRP A 223 -5.64 -4.08 -22.29
N VAL A 224 -5.59 -4.78 -21.16
CA VAL A 224 -6.72 -5.28 -20.37
C VAL A 224 -6.51 -4.84 -18.92
N ASN A 225 -7.55 -4.32 -18.29
CA ASN A 225 -7.54 -3.93 -16.88
C ASN A 225 -8.30 -4.98 -16.05
N ILE A 226 -7.78 -5.36 -14.88
CA ILE A 226 -8.44 -6.22 -13.90
C ILE A 226 -8.69 -5.42 -12.63
N GLU A 227 -9.96 -5.30 -12.25
CA GLU A 227 -10.40 -4.58 -11.06
C GLU A 227 -10.69 -5.57 -9.92
N LEU A 228 -9.67 -5.87 -9.12
CA LEU A 228 -9.74 -6.90 -8.07
C LEU A 228 -10.67 -6.53 -6.91
N THR A 229 -11.00 -5.25 -6.70
CA THR A 229 -11.96 -4.87 -5.63
C THR A 229 -13.40 -5.24 -5.97
N ASN A 230 -13.74 -5.35 -7.25
CA ASN A 230 -15.04 -5.81 -7.74
C ASN A 230 -15.02 -7.19 -8.44
N GLY A 231 -13.83 -7.70 -8.74
CA GLY A 231 -13.62 -9.04 -9.31
C GLY A 231 -13.90 -9.13 -10.81
N ASN A 232 -13.83 -8.03 -11.57
CA ASN A 232 -14.16 -8.01 -13.01
C ASN A 232 -13.00 -7.47 -13.87
N PHE A 233 -12.96 -7.94 -15.12
CA PHE A 233 -12.30 -7.22 -16.20
C PHE A 233 -12.99 -5.88 -16.45
N SER A 234 -12.20 -4.82 -16.60
CA SER A 234 -12.68 -3.44 -16.75
C SER A 234 -12.14 -2.81 -18.04
N SER A 235 -12.99 -2.11 -18.79
CA SER A 235 -12.53 -1.32 -19.94
C SER A 235 -11.89 -0.01 -19.48
N ASP A 236 -11.02 0.57 -20.30
CA ASP A 236 -10.45 1.90 -20.02
C ASP A 236 -11.54 2.95 -19.83
N ALA A 237 -12.58 2.94 -20.68
CA ALA A 237 -13.75 3.81 -20.53
C ALA A 237 -14.50 3.60 -19.20
N TRP A 238 -14.58 2.36 -18.69
CA TRP A 238 -15.13 2.11 -17.36
C TRP A 238 -14.24 2.70 -16.27
N MET A 239 -12.92 2.44 -16.29
CA MET A 239 -11.98 2.96 -15.28
C MET A 239 -12.00 4.50 -15.21
N ILE A 240 -12.00 5.17 -16.37
CA ILE A 240 -12.06 6.63 -16.50
C ILE A 240 -13.35 7.16 -15.86
N SER A 241 -14.50 6.57 -16.20
CA SER A 241 -15.81 7.05 -15.75
C SER A 241 -16.11 6.72 -14.29
N SER A 242 -15.71 5.54 -13.79
CA SER A 242 -15.98 5.09 -12.42
C SER A 242 -15.12 5.80 -11.38
N THR A 243 -13.87 6.14 -11.72
CA THR A 243 -12.94 6.85 -10.81
C THR A 243 -12.88 8.36 -11.06
N GLY A 244 -13.52 8.84 -12.14
CA GLY A 244 -13.70 10.26 -12.42
C GLY A 244 -12.47 10.99 -12.97
N MET A 245 -11.61 10.29 -13.71
CA MET A 245 -10.39 10.85 -14.29
C MET A 245 -10.69 11.94 -15.33
N SER A 246 -9.93 13.03 -15.33
CA SER A 246 -9.96 14.04 -16.39
C SER A 246 -9.07 13.60 -17.56
N ALA A 247 -9.44 13.97 -18.80
CA ALA A 247 -8.58 13.76 -19.97
C ALA A 247 -7.22 14.45 -19.81
N GLU A 248 -7.19 15.59 -19.13
CA GLU A 248 -5.99 16.34 -18.72
C GLU A 248 -5.06 15.50 -17.83
N ALA A 249 -5.57 14.84 -16.79
CA ALA A 249 -4.78 13.99 -15.90
C ALA A 249 -4.25 12.72 -16.59
N ILE A 250 -5.01 12.16 -17.54
CA ILE A 250 -4.59 11.02 -18.36
C ILE A 250 -3.50 11.47 -19.35
N GLN A 251 -3.69 12.58 -20.05
CA GLN A 251 -2.70 13.15 -20.97
C GLN A 251 -1.40 13.54 -20.26
N ASN A 252 -1.49 14.05 -19.03
CA ASN A 252 -0.33 14.33 -18.19
C ASN A 252 0.32 13.06 -17.61
N GLY A 253 -0.30 11.88 -17.74
CA GLY A 253 0.25 10.59 -17.33
C GLY A 253 0.34 10.39 -15.81
N ILE A 254 -0.60 10.95 -15.04
CA ILE A 254 -0.70 10.70 -13.59
C ILE A 254 -1.65 9.54 -13.22
N TYR A 255 -2.40 9.03 -14.21
CA TYR A 255 -3.29 7.88 -14.08
C TYR A 255 -3.22 6.97 -15.32
N MET A 256 -3.76 5.76 -15.21
CA MET A 256 -3.89 4.73 -16.27
C MET A 256 -2.61 4.11 -16.84
N GLU A 257 -1.45 4.72 -16.62
CA GLU A 257 -0.16 4.17 -17.01
C GLU A 257 0.12 2.84 -16.29
N ALA A 258 0.78 1.94 -16.99
CA ALA A 258 1.31 0.70 -16.43
C ALA A 258 2.67 1.00 -15.77
N LEU A 259 2.74 0.89 -14.45
CA LEU A 259 3.96 1.19 -13.69
C LEU A 259 5.04 0.15 -13.97
N ASP A 260 6.23 0.62 -14.30
CA ASP A 260 7.41 -0.24 -14.39
C ASP A 260 7.87 -0.73 -12.99
N LEU A 261 8.87 -1.62 -12.98
CA LEU A 261 9.39 -2.21 -11.74
C LEU A 261 10.07 -1.16 -10.83
N GLN A 262 10.77 -0.17 -11.38
CA GLN A 262 11.43 0.88 -10.60
C GLN A 262 10.39 1.81 -9.98
N GLN A 263 9.36 2.20 -10.72
CA GLN A 263 8.22 2.96 -10.20
C GLN A 263 7.45 2.20 -9.12
N SER A 264 7.24 0.90 -9.32
CA SER A 264 6.58 0.02 -8.34
C SER A 264 7.37 -0.08 -7.02
N VAL A 265 8.70 -0.27 -7.11
CA VAL A 265 9.59 -0.29 -5.93
C VAL A 265 9.72 1.09 -5.29
N ALA A 266 9.74 2.17 -6.08
CA ALA A 266 9.85 3.54 -5.59
C ALA A 266 8.64 3.91 -4.73
N TYR A 267 7.46 3.54 -5.22
CA TYR A 267 6.21 3.80 -4.55
C TYR A 267 6.08 3.07 -3.19
N CYS A 268 6.79 1.96 -2.97
CA CYS A 268 6.90 1.34 -1.64
C CYS A 268 7.49 2.31 -0.57
N LEU A 269 8.35 3.28 -0.93
CA LEU A 269 8.84 4.29 0.03
C LEU A 269 7.74 5.25 0.47
N THR A 270 6.82 5.63 -0.42
CA THR A 270 5.63 6.44 -0.05
C THR A 270 4.82 5.72 1.02
N GLU A 271 4.72 4.41 0.98
CA GLU A 271 3.82 3.66 1.85
C GLU A 271 4.51 3.11 3.11
N LEU A 272 5.83 2.94 3.06
CA LEU A 272 6.70 2.95 4.25
C LEU A 272 6.46 4.25 5.06
N SER A 273 6.38 5.39 4.38
CA SER A 273 6.14 6.69 5.02
C SER A 273 4.70 6.85 5.55
N GLN A 274 3.71 6.22 4.92
CA GLN A 274 2.34 6.16 5.46
C GLN A 274 2.26 5.27 6.71
N GLY A 275 2.95 4.13 6.73
CA GLY A 275 3.07 3.29 7.93
C GLY A 275 3.80 4.00 9.07
N TYR A 276 4.80 4.83 8.74
CA TYR A 276 5.49 5.67 9.72
C TYR A 276 4.57 6.78 10.27
N GLU A 277 3.81 7.46 9.40
CA GLU A 277 2.85 8.52 9.80
C GLU A 277 1.80 8.00 10.78
N LYS A 278 1.33 6.76 10.61
CA LYS A 278 0.39 6.11 11.54
C LYS A 278 0.95 5.91 12.96
N LYS A 279 2.28 5.86 13.12
CA LYS A 279 2.95 5.69 14.42
C LYS A 279 3.47 6.98 15.03
N TYR A 280 4.06 7.87 14.23
CA TYR A 280 4.82 9.02 14.71
C TYR A 280 4.28 10.37 14.20
N GLY A 281 3.33 10.36 13.26
CA GLY A 281 2.84 11.55 12.55
C GLY A 281 3.81 12.01 11.45
N TYR A 282 3.58 13.23 10.94
CA TYR A 282 4.41 13.82 9.89
C TYR A 282 5.67 14.48 10.45
N ASP A 283 6.83 14.08 9.92
CA ASP A 283 8.14 14.67 10.13
C ASP A 283 9.00 14.64 8.83
N ASP A 284 10.29 14.96 8.94
CA ASP A 284 11.20 15.00 7.81
C ASP A 284 11.50 13.62 7.19
N PHE A 285 11.33 12.50 7.91
CA PHE A 285 11.47 11.15 7.32
C PHE A 285 10.31 10.87 6.35
N VAL A 286 9.10 11.35 6.65
CA VAL A 286 7.96 11.25 5.72
C VAL A 286 8.23 12.07 4.45
N VAL A 287 8.76 13.29 4.58
CA VAL A 287 9.12 14.12 3.43
C VAL A 287 10.25 13.50 2.61
N LEU A 288 11.27 12.92 3.26
CA LEU A 288 12.37 12.22 2.59
C LEU A 288 11.89 11.04 1.74
N CYS A 289 11.04 10.18 2.30
CA CYS A 289 10.47 9.04 1.58
C CYS A 289 9.65 9.47 0.36
N CYS A 290 8.88 10.56 0.49
CA CYS A 290 8.14 11.14 -0.63
C CYS A 290 9.08 11.72 -1.70
N ASN A 291 10.14 12.42 -1.30
CA ASN A 291 11.13 12.99 -2.22
C ASN A 291 11.84 11.88 -3.01
N THR A 292 12.31 10.85 -2.31
CA THR A 292 12.96 9.68 -2.92
C THR A 292 12.00 8.94 -3.86
N THR A 293 10.71 8.79 -3.50
CA THR A 293 9.73 8.22 -4.45
C THR A 293 9.62 9.07 -5.71
N LEU A 294 9.58 10.41 -5.59
CA LEU A 294 9.40 11.34 -6.71
C LEU A 294 10.65 11.50 -7.58
N GLU A 295 11.83 11.05 -7.14
CA GLU A 295 13.03 10.94 -8.00
C GLU A 295 12.85 9.82 -9.05
N TYR A 296 12.27 8.68 -8.66
CA TYR A 296 12.15 7.48 -9.50
C TYR A 296 10.74 7.27 -10.09
N PHE A 297 9.72 7.93 -9.53
CA PHE A 297 8.36 8.00 -10.07
C PHE A 297 7.83 9.46 -10.04
N PRO A 298 8.34 10.36 -10.90
CA PRO A 298 8.06 11.79 -10.83
C PRO A 298 6.61 12.21 -11.13
N LYS A 299 5.74 11.26 -11.51
CA LYS A 299 4.30 11.47 -11.78
C LYS A 299 3.39 10.82 -10.72
N SER A 300 3.93 10.35 -9.59
CA SER A 300 3.12 9.80 -8.49
C SER A 300 2.29 10.88 -7.80
N ILE A 301 1.10 11.15 -8.33
CA ILE A 301 0.20 12.18 -7.81
C ILE A 301 -0.20 11.91 -6.35
N HIS A 302 -0.40 10.64 -5.96
CA HIS A 302 -0.67 10.28 -4.58
C HIS A 302 0.52 10.60 -3.65
N THR A 303 1.76 10.35 -4.08
CA THR A 303 2.95 10.79 -3.33
C THR A 303 3.01 12.31 -3.22
N MET A 304 2.72 13.06 -4.28
CA MET A 304 2.68 14.52 -4.23
C MET A 304 1.63 15.03 -3.24
N MET A 305 0.44 14.42 -3.22
CA MET A 305 -0.62 14.72 -2.24
C MET A 305 -0.19 14.40 -0.81
N PHE A 306 0.45 13.25 -0.58
CA PHE A 306 0.94 12.87 0.75
C PHE A 306 2.06 13.81 1.23
N LYS A 307 2.98 14.19 0.33
CA LYS A 307 3.99 15.22 0.55
C LYS A 307 3.39 16.60 0.85
N HIS A 308 2.34 17.00 0.14
CA HIS A 308 1.60 18.24 0.43
C HIS A 308 1.07 18.23 1.86
N ASN A 309 0.41 17.13 2.28
CA ASN A 309 -0.12 16.97 3.64
C ASN A 309 0.99 16.98 4.71
N ALA A 310 2.13 16.35 4.43
CA ALA A 310 3.30 16.36 5.31
C ALA A 310 3.85 17.78 5.51
N LEU A 311 4.23 18.46 4.42
CA LEU A 311 4.79 19.81 4.46
C LEU A 311 3.82 20.82 5.08
N MET A 312 2.52 20.72 4.78
CA MET A 312 1.47 21.55 5.35
C MET A 312 1.33 21.33 6.88
N THR A 313 1.43 20.08 7.35
CA THR A 313 1.29 19.74 8.76
C THR A 313 2.51 20.17 9.57
N ILE A 314 3.72 19.92 9.04
CA ILE A 314 4.98 20.33 9.64
C ILE A 314 5.07 21.85 9.70
N GLY A 315 4.82 22.56 8.60
CA GLY A 315 4.81 24.03 8.58
C GLY A 315 3.80 24.64 9.55
N LYS A 316 2.60 24.04 9.71
CA LYS A 316 1.62 24.47 10.72
C LYS A 316 2.08 24.23 12.17
N LYS A 317 2.90 23.21 12.43
CA LYS A 317 3.54 22.94 13.74
C LYS A 317 4.66 23.95 14.02
N GLU A 318 5.52 24.20 13.04
CA GLU A 318 6.61 25.18 13.12
C GLU A 318 6.09 26.62 13.33
N LEU A 319 5.10 27.07 12.56
CA LEU A 319 4.48 28.39 12.70
C LEU A 319 3.83 28.61 14.08
N ARG A 320 3.29 27.55 14.70
CA ARG A 320 2.79 27.61 16.09
C ARG A 320 3.94 27.75 17.10
N ALA A 321 5.04 27.03 16.89
CA ALA A 321 6.22 27.06 17.74
C ALA A 321 6.99 28.41 17.69
N LEU A 322 6.92 29.14 16.57
CA LEU A 322 7.50 30.48 16.46
C LEU A 322 6.91 31.49 17.46
N ASN A 323 5.64 31.35 17.83
CA ASN A 323 4.91 32.26 18.73
C ASN A 323 5.15 33.77 18.41
N GLY A 324 5.01 34.14 17.13
CA GLY A 324 5.18 35.52 16.65
C GLY A 324 6.63 35.95 16.34
N ARG A 325 7.63 35.08 16.50
CA ARG A 325 8.99 35.30 16.00
C ARG A 325 9.04 35.22 14.47
N LYS A 326 10.12 35.73 13.86
CA LYS A 326 10.41 35.51 12.43
C LYS A 326 10.63 34.02 12.14
N PRO A 327 10.24 33.51 10.95
CA PRO A 327 10.65 32.20 10.47
C PRO A 327 12.18 32.04 10.41
N THR A 328 12.63 30.80 10.40
CA THR A 328 14.04 30.45 10.10
C THR A 328 14.19 30.12 8.61
N PRO A 329 15.42 30.13 8.04
CA PRO A 329 15.63 29.80 6.63
C PRO A 329 15.10 28.43 6.23
N GLU A 330 15.13 27.45 7.15
CA GLU A 330 14.63 26.10 6.93
C GLU A 330 13.10 26.09 6.78
N MET A 331 12.39 26.91 7.58
CA MET A 331 10.94 27.09 7.46
C MET A 331 10.56 27.78 6.14
N GLU A 332 11.33 28.78 5.72
CA GLU A 332 11.12 29.48 4.44
C GLU A 332 11.38 28.53 3.25
N GLN A 333 12.43 27.71 3.32
CA GLN A 333 12.72 26.65 2.35
C GLN A 333 11.60 25.61 2.29
N ARG A 334 11.10 25.14 3.45
CA ARG A 334 10.00 24.18 3.54
C ARG A 334 8.70 24.75 2.96
N PHE A 335 8.40 26.03 3.21
CA PHE A 335 7.25 26.70 2.61
C PHE A 335 7.40 26.89 1.09
N ALA A 336 8.60 27.19 0.61
CA ALA A 336 8.89 27.24 -0.83
C ALA A 336 8.83 25.86 -1.50
N GLU A 337 9.17 24.77 -0.79
CA GLU A 337 8.92 23.41 -1.27
C GLU A 337 7.42 23.08 -1.31
N PHE A 338 6.66 23.41 -0.26
CA PHE A 338 5.21 23.25 -0.21
C PHE A 338 4.53 23.94 -1.41
N LYS A 339 4.85 25.21 -1.67
CA LYS A 339 4.28 25.98 -2.79
C LYS A 339 4.68 25.43 -4.17
N ARG A 340 5.89 24.89 -4.34
CA ARG A 340 6.31 24.21 -5.58
C ARG A 340 5.56 22.90 -5.80
N ASN A 341 5.37 22.11 -4.74
CA ASN A 341 4.64 20.84 -4.79
C ASN A 341 3.14 21.06 -5.08
N GLU A 342 2.53 22.09 -4.50
CA GLU A 342 1.15 22.52 -4.77
C GLU A 342 0.96 22.95 -6.23
N ALA A 343 1.83 23.82 -6.76
CA ALA A 343 1.77 24.24 -8.17
C ALA A 343 1.98 23.07 -9.16
N LEU A 344 2.82 22.09 -8.81
CA LEU A 344 3.02 20.87 -9.61
C LEU A 344 1.73 20.05 -9.67
N ILE A 345 1.07 19.80 -8.53
CA ILE A 345 -0.23 19.11 -8.46
C ILE A 345 -1.28 19.79 -9.33
N GLU A 346 -1.40 21.13 -9.24
CA GLU A 346 -2.34 21.91 -10.05
C GLU A 346 -2.07 21.76 -11.55
N SER A 347 -0.79 21.85 -11.96
CA SER A 347 -0.34 21.77 -13.35
C SER A 347 -0.55 20.40 -14.01
N LEU A 348 -0.59 19.32 -13.21
CA LEU A 348 -0.81 17.96 -13.69
C LEU A 348 -2.28 17.64 -13.95
N GLY A 349 -3.19 18.59 -13.79
CA GLY A 349 -4.61 18.40 -14.05
C GLY A 349 -5.35 17.62 -12.97
N TYR A 350 -4.73 17.45 -11.79
CA TYR A 350 -5.39 16.87 -10.63
C TYR A 350 -6.56 17.76 -10.18
N ARG A 351 -7.67 17.13 -9.80
CA ARG A 351 -8.86 17.77 -9.25
C ARG A 351 -9.33 16.95 -8.05
N GLU A 352 -9.47 17.58 -6.89
CA GLU A 352 -9.98 16.90 -5.69
C GLU A 352 -11.44 16.47 -5.90
N MET A 353 -11.82 15.32 -5.35
CA MET A 353 -13.20 14.86 -5.41
C MET A 353 -14.08 15.74 -4.52
N SER A 354 -15.00 16.50 -5.12
CA SER A 354 -15.90 17.38 -4.37
C SER A 354 -16.71 16.60 -3.33
N ALA A 355 -16.98 17.22 -2.18
CA ALA A 355 -17.59 16.55 -1.01
C ALA A 355 -18.88 15.78 -1.34
N GLY A 356 -19.75 16.34 -2.19
CA GLY A 356 -20.98 15.65 -2.64
C GLY A 356 -20.72 14.40 -3.50
N LYS A 357 -19.65 14.38 -4.32
CA LYS A 357 -19.21 13.17 -5.03
C LYS A 357 -18.61 12.15 -4.07
N TYR A 358 -17.86 12.59 -3.07
CA TYR A 358 -17.29 11.70 -2.04
C TYR A 358 -18.40 11.05 -1.18
N GLU A 359 -19.42 11.80 -0.77
CA GLU A 359 -20.61 11.24 -0.11
C GLU A 359 -21.38 10.25 -1.00
N GLN A 360 -21.52 10.55 -2.30
CA GLN A 360 -22.15 9.64 -3.26
C GLN A 360 -21.34 8.35 -3.43
N TRP A 361 -20.01 8.46 -3.49
CA TRP A 361 -19.10 7.32 -3.55
C TRP A 361 -19.20 6.44 -2.30
N LEU A 362 -19.16 7.03 -1.10
CA LEU A 362 -19.37 6.29 0.17
C LEU A 362 -20.70 5.52 0.19
N LYS A 363 -21.79 6.11 -0.36
CA LYS A 363 -23.08 5.43 -0.50
C LYS A 363 -23.01 4.23 -1.47
N THR A 364 -22.22 4.31 -2.54
CA THR A 364 -21.99 3.15 -3.44
C THR A 364 -21.13 2.06 -2.80
N VAL A 365 -20.14 2.43 -2.00
CA VAL A 365 -19.28 1.50 -1.25
C VAL A 365 -20.11 0.71 -0.23
N GLU A 366 -20.96 1.37 0.55
CA GLU A 366 -21.85 0.68 1.51
C GLU A 366 -22.94 -0.16 0.81
N ALA A 367 -23.49 0.30 -0.33
CA ALA A 367 -24.46 -0.51 -1.10
C ALA A 367 -23.84 -1.82 -1.64
N GLU A 368 -22.61 -1.76 -2.15
CA GLU A 368 -21.88 -2.95 -2.63
C GLU A 368 -21.51 -3.90 -1.47
N LYS A 369 -21.13 -3.36 -0.31
CA LYS A 369 -20.91 -4.14 0.93
C LYS A 369 -22.16 -4.92 1.34
N GLN A 370 -23.32 -4.27 1.44
CA GLN A 370 -24.59 -4.91 1.81
C GLN A 370 -24.98 -5.99 0.79
N LYS A 371 -24.82 -5.73 -0.51
CA LYS A 371 -25.03 -6.71 -1.59
C LYS A 371 -24.13 -7.94 -1.45
N ARG A 372 -22.87 -7.79 -1.03
CA ARG A 372 -21.95 -8.94 -0.80
C ARG A 372 -22.31 -9.75 0.44
N LEU A 373 -22.67 -9.08 1.54
CA LEU A 373 -23.15 -9.76 2.76
C LEU A 373 -24.41 -10.59 2.48
N ALA A 374 -25.36 -10.05 1.71
CA ALA A 374 -26.55 -10.77 1.26
C ALA A 374 -26.23 -11.97 0.36
N ASN A 375 -25.28 -11.84 -0.58
CA ASN A 375 -24.87 -12.97 -1.42
C ASN A 375 -24.17 -14.07 -0.61
N GLN A 376 -23.32 -13.70 0.35
CA GLN A 376 -22.62 -14.64 1.22
C GLN A 376 -23.59 -15.46 2.09
N SER A 377 -24.60 -14.82 2.69
CA SER A 377 -25.58 -15.53 3.53
C SER A 377 -26.41 -16.55 2.75
N ILE A 378 -26.77 -16.24 1.49
CA ILE A 378 -27.48 -17.15 0.57
C ILE A 378 -26.61 -18.36 0.17
N THR A 379 -25.28 -18.21 0.11
CA THR A 379 -24.37 -19.33 -0.15
C THR A 379 -24.04 -20.17 1.09
N SER A 380 -24.19 -19.64 2.30
CA SER A 380 -24.03 -20.40 3.55
C SER A 380 -25.31 -21.09 4.05
N SER A 381 -26.44 -20.89 3.37
CA SER A 381 -27.74 -21.49 3.71
C SER A 381 -28.16 -22.60 2.72
N LYS A 382 -27.19 -23.30 2.13
CA LYS A 382 -27.34 -24.38 1.15
C LYS A 382 -26.26 -25.43 1.33
#